data_AF-A0A2P9H746-F1
#
_entry.id   AF-A0A2P9H746-F1
#
_cell.length_a   1.000
_cell.length_b   1.000
_cell.length_c   1.000
_cell.angle_alpha   90.00
_cell.angle_beta   90.00
_cell.angle_gamma   90.00
#
_symmetry.space_group_name_H-M   'P 1'
#
loop_
_entity.id
_entity.type
_entity.pdbx_description
1 polymer ?
#
loop_
_entity_poly.entity_id
_entity_poly.type
_entity_poly.pdbx_seq_one_letter_code
_entity_poly.pdbx_strand_id
1 'polypeptide(L)' 'MHPDECDFRGTAGGTGEIMARHLLKARQIQTASAGDLIDGDGLILRVKAKTASWVLRYTGPSGRRRELGPAKQLPASH' A
#
# COMPACT_ATOMS: atom_id res chain seq x y z
N MET A 1 -10.08 -15.88 25.73
CA MET A 1 -9.36 -14.58 25.79
C MET A 1 -7.88 -14.89 25.65
N HIS A 2 -7.32 -14.70 24.46
CA HIS A 2 -5.89 -14.69 24.16
C HIS A 2 -5.72 -13.60 23.09
N PRO A 3 -4.85 -12.59 23.28
CA PRO A 3 -4.73 -11.47 22.35
C PRO A 3 -3.75 -11.78 21.21
N ASP A 4 -4.01 -11.15 20.08
CA ASP A 4 -3.08 -10.65 19.06
C ASP A 4 -1.77 -11.41 18.81
N GLU A 5 -1.78 -12.22 17.73
CA GLU A 5 -0.65 -12.28 16.82
C GLU A 5 -1.20 -12.18 15.38
N CYS A 6 -1.33 -10.96 14.86
CA CYS A 6 -1.35 -10.75 13.42
C CYS A 6 0.06 -11.06 12.86
N ASP A 7 0.37 -12.35 12.77
CA ASP A 7 1.55 -12.85 12.12
C ASP A 7 1.45 -12.54 10.61
N PHE A 8 2.02 -11.41 10.19
CA PHE A 8 2.38 -11.17 8.79
C PHE A 8 3.58 -12.07 8.43
N ARG A 9 3.39 -13.39 8.51
CA ARG A 9 4.41 -14.38 8.14
C ARG A 9 4.34 -14.63 6.64
N GLY A 10 5.07 -13.80 5.89
CA GLY A 10 5.63 -14.22 4.61
C GLY A 10 6.55 -15.41 4.86
N THR A 11 6.04 -16.62 4.64
CA THR A 11 6.85 -17.84 4.71
C THR A 11 7.56 -18.03 3.39
N ALA A 12 8.83 -17.62 3.32
CA ALA A 12 9.81 -18.20 2.41
C ALA A 12 11.20 -17.91 2.97
N GLY A 13 11.85 -18.95 3.50
CA GLY A 13 13.26 -18.90 3.86
C GLY A 13 14.11 -18.68 2.62
N GLY A 14 15.02 -17.72 2.70
CA GLY A 14 16.00 -17.43 1.68
C GLY A 14 16.83 -16.23 2.11
N THR A 15 18.09 -16.46 2.48
CA THR A 15 19.12 -15.43 2.51
C THR A 15 19.23 -14.85 1.10
N GLY A 16 18.54 -13.74 0.87
CA GLY A 16 18.59 -13.00 -0.39
C GLY A 16 18.42 -11.54 -0.04
N GLU A 17 19.49 -10.78 -0.25
CA GLU A 17 19.47 -9.40 -0.73
C GLU A 17 18.10 -8.72 -0.65
N ILE A 18 18.00 -7.64 0.14
CA ILE A 18 16.80 -6.79 0.21
C ILE A 18 16.60 -6.18 -1.18
N MET A 19 16.03 -6.96 -2.09
CA MET A 19 15.76 -6.62 -3.47
C MET A 19 14.93 -5.36 -3.42
N ALA A 20 15.38 -4.34 -4.14
CA ALA A 20 14.74 -3.03 -4.20
C ALA A 20 13.23 -3.23 -4.39
N ARG A 21 12.49 -2.98 -3.31
CA ARG A 21 11.07 -3.26 -3.16
C ARG A 21 10.31 -2.27 -4.02
N HIS A 22 10.20 -2.52 -5.32
CA HIS A 22 9.47 -1.74 -6.33
C HIS A 22 9.27 -0.24 -6.04
N LEU A 23 10.31 0.51 -5.68
CA LEU A 23 10.17 1.91 -5.27
C LEU A 23 9.95 2.80 -6.50
N LEU A 24 8.72 3.30 -6.71
CA LEU A 24 8.46 4.32 -7.69
C LEU A 24 9.39 5.50 -7.43
N LYS A 25 10.15 5.91 -8.45
CA LYS A 25 10.99 7.09 -8.34
C LYS A 25 10.11 8.33 -8.21
N ALA A 26 10.61 9.35 -7.52
CA ALA A 26 9.93 10.65 -7.40
C ALA A 26 9.43 11.19 -8.75
N ARG A 27 10.26 11.06 -9.80
CA ARG A 27 9.87 11.45 -11.17
C ARG A 27 8.67 10.66 -11.70
N GLN A 28 8.61 9.36 -11.44
CA GLN A 28 7.48 8.52 -11.88
C GLN A 28 6.19 8.91 -11.17
N ILE A 29 6.26 9.28 -9.89
CA ILE A 29 5.11 9.80 -9.13
C ILE A 29 4.65 11.15 -9.70
N GLN A 30 5.59 12.06 -9.98
CA GLN A 30 5.30 13.41 -10.48
C GLN A 30 4.71 13.43 -11.89
N THR A 31 5.16 12.52 -12.76
CA THR A 31 4.69 12.43 -14.15
C THR A 31 3.65 11.32 -14.35
N ALA A 32 3.09 10.78 -13.27
CA ALA A 32 2.13 9.68 -13.34
C ALA A 32 0.89 10.12 -14.12
N SER A 33 0.52 9.32 -15.12
CA SER A 33 -0.74 9.47 -15.84
C SER A 33 -1.88 8.75 -15.12
N ALA A 34 -3.12 8.99 -15.53
CA ALA A 34 -4.27 8.31 -14.94
C ALA A 34 -4.10 6.78 -14.97
N GLY A 35 -4.35 6.14 -13.82
CA GLY A 35 -4.14 4.70 -13.63
C GLY A 35 -3.63 4.35 -12.23
N ASP A 36 -3.36 3.06 -12.02
CA ASP A 36 -2.79 2.52 -10.79
C ASP A 36 -1.29 2.22 -11.03
N LEU A 37 -0.40 2.84 -10.25
CA LEU A 37 1.04 2.56 -10.26
C LEU A 37 1.42 1.80 -8.99
N ILE A 38 2.16 0.71 -9.12
CA ILE A 38 2.52 -0.18 -7.99
C ILE A 38 3.89 0.24 -7.44
N ASP A 39 3.95 0.51 -6.14
CA ASP A 39 5.15 0.92 -5.37
C ASP A 39 5.74 -0.23 -4.53
N GLY A 40 5.17 -1.43 -4.63
CA GLY A 40 5.59 -2.63 -3.90
C GLY A 40 4.71 -2.93 -2.68
N ASP A 41 4.72 -4.19 -2.24
CA ASP A 41 3.98 -4.70 -1.07
C ASP A 41 2.49 -4.32 -1.02
N GLY A 42 1.87 -4.19 -2.19
CA GLY A 42 0.48 -3.81 -2.31
C GLY A 42 0.21 -2.32 -2.13
N LEU A 43 1.24 -1.47 -1.99
CA LEU A 43 1.12 -0.02 -2.05
C LEU A 43 0.95 0.44 -3.50
N ILE A 44 -0.10 1.23 -3.75
CA ILE A 44 -0.54 1.64 -5.08
C ILE A 44 -0.79 3.14 -5.08
N LEU A 45 -0.18 3.87 -6.01
CA LEU A 45 -0.56 5.23 -6.34
C LEU A 45 -1.68 5.19 -7.37
N ARG A 46 -2.90 5.54 -6.95
CA ARG A 46 -4.06 5.66 -7.83
C ARG A 46 -4.21 7.11 -8.30
N VAL A 47 -3.97 7.35 -9.58
CA VAL A 47 -4.11 8.65 -10.23
C VAL A 47 -5.42 8.68 -11.01
N LYS A 48 -6.28 9.62 -10.66
CA LYS A 48 -7.48 10.02 -11.41
C LYS A 48 -7.23 11.38 -12.05
N ALA A 49 -8.12 11.80 -12.95
CA ALA A 49 -7.94 12.99 -13.78
C ALA A 49 -7.40 14.25 -13.07
N LYS A 50 -7.82 14.52 -11.81
CA LYS A 50 -7.36 15.68 -11.03
C LYS A 50 -6.85 15.34 -9.63
N THR A 51 -6.80 14.06 -9.27
CA THR A 51 -6.49 13.64 -7.90
C THR A 51 -5.60 12.42 -7.91
N ALA A 52 -4.71 12.33 -6.92
CA ALA A 52 -3.91 11.15 -6.68
C ALA A 52 -4.11 10.72 -5.23
N SER A 53 -4.17 9.41 -5.00
CA SER A 53 -4.33 8.83 -3.66
C SER A 53 -3.53 7.56 -3.55
N TRP A 54 -2.83 7.39 -2.42
CA TRP A 54 -2.19 6.12 -2.08
C TRP A 54 -3.23 5.12 -1.58
N VAL A 55 -3.08 3.86 -1.96
CA VAL A 55 -3.94 2.76 -1.51
C VAL A 55 -3.05 1.59 -1.13
N LEU A 56 -3.22 1.08 0.08
CA LEU A 56 -2.61 -0.18 0.51
C LEU A 56 -3.61 -1.32 0.29
N ARG A 57 -3.26 -2.26 -0.58
CA ARG A 57 -4.04 -3.47 -0.83
C ARG A 57 -3.37 -4.65 -0.12
N TYR A 58 -4.12 -5.32 0.73
CA TYR A 58 -3.63 -6.45 1.51
C TYR A 58 -4.69 -7.54 1.63
N THR A 59 -4.26 -8.74 2.02
CA THR A 59 -5.15 -9.84 2.37
C THR A 59 -5.28 -9.87 3.89
N GLY A 60 -6.50 -9.72 4.40
CA GLY A 60 -6.73 -9.77 5.84
C GLY A 60 -6.67 -11.20 6.38
N PRO A 61 -6.67 -11.40 7.72
CA PRO A 61 -6.60 -12.73 8.34
C PRO A 61 -7.70 -13.70 7.91
N SER A 62 -8.84 -13.18 7.46
CA SER A 62 -9.94 -13.99 6.89
C SER A 62 -9.71 -14.44 5.44
N GLY A 63 -8.53 -14.21 4.87
CA GLY A 63 -8.20 -14.49 3.46
C GLY A 63 -8.85 -13.53 2.46
N ARG A 64 -9.63 -12.55 2.93
CA ARG A 64 -10.33 -11.59 2.06
C ARG A 64 -9.42 -10.42 1.72
N ARG A 65 -9.40 -10.04 0.44
CA ARG A 65 -8.68 -8.85 -0.03
C ARG A 65 -9.37 -7.58 0.48
N ARG A 66 -8.57 -6.63 0.96
CA ARG A 66 -9.00 -5.34 1.48
C ARG A 66 -8.15 -4.22 0.90
N GLU A 67 -8.71 -3.02 0.89
CA GLU A 67 -8.00 -1.79 0.51
C GLU A 67 -8.12 -0.79 1.66
N LEU A 68 -7.00 -0.12 1.99
CA LEU A 68 -6.95 1.03 2.88
C LEU A 68 -6.46 2.23 2.06
N GLY A 69 -7.31 3.25 1.94
CA GLY A 69 -6.91 4.55 1.41
C GLY A 69 -6.51 5.51 2.53
N PRO A 70 -5.98 6.70 2.23
CA PRO A 70 -5.81 7.74 3.23
C PRO A 70 -7.15 7.97 3.92
N ALA A 71 -7.14 7.97 5.26
CA ALA A 71 -8.30 8.41 6.02
C ALA A 71 -8.66 9.83 5.55
N LYS A 72 -9.96 10.13 5.39
CA LYS A 72 -10.41 11.52 5.24
C LYS A 72 -9.81 12.31 6.41
N GLN A 73 -9.14 13.43 6.12
CA GLN A 73 -8.83 14.41 7.16
C GLN A 73 -10.16 14.82 7.80
N LEU A 74 -10.33 14.51 9.09
CA LEU A 74 -11.42 15.08 9.87
C LEU A 74 -11.18 16.60 9.90
N PRO A 75 -12.21 17.44 9.69
CA PRO A 75 -12.03 18.88 9.86
C PRO A 75 -11.59 19.14 11.29
N ALA A 76 -10.56 19.98 11.46
CA ALA A 76 -10.14 20.42 12.78
C ALA A 76 -11.34 21.12 13.45
N SER A 77 -11.75 20.61 14.62
CA SER A 77 -12.72 21.29 15.46
C SER A 77 -12.13 22.63 15.90
N HIS A 78 -12.83 23.72 15.58
CA HIS A 78 -12.60 25.05 16.14
C HIS A 78 -13.04 25.10 17.60
#